data_AF-A0A225VIS1-F1
#
_entry.id   AF-A0A225VIS1-F1
#
_cell.length_a   1.000
_cell.length_b   1.000
_cell.length_c   1.000
_cell.angle_alpha   90.00
_cell.angle_beta   90.00
_cell.angle_gamma   90.00
#
_symmetry.space_group_name_H-M   'P 1'
#
loop_
_entity.id
_entity.type
_entity.pdbx_description
1 polymer ?
#
loop_
_entity_poly.entity_id
_entity_poly.type
_entity_poly.pdbx_seq_one_letter_code
_entity_poly.pdbx_strand_id
1 'polypeptide(L)'
;MSGNTNIENFQVSVNPDVLFDMLKLSAFGGKLDGSPLFSQWLKYVSTFREKRYYDDYQMLDLFRKVMPEESVVTLLHSLRQVPGMKNQADTMLRKLFFDSKTSHKVINDVWLKAKVSPEEVFKILQLNQASMTAFDDNTMLFQWIRYFERYRESVIKTDNISPSDKKLRVMLEKNNVMTNDAQFATLFQVIKEAPQLKRIGESMQTSIFNELLSMGFDPERFRKLLSIPYGFRLKKKDPRFRTLKAFTLQFAKERGGNTAFDKVKTLFDDRNPTGALAAAGELV
;
A
#
# COMPACT_ATOMS: atom_id res chain seq x y z
N MET A 1 -44.29 -7.66 -13.78
CA MET A 1 -45.12 -6.94 -12.79
C MET A 1 -44.24 -5.94 -12.06
N SER A 2 -44.15 -4.72 -12.57
CA SER A 2 -43.44 -3.60 -11.94
C SER A 2 -44.41 -2.87 -11.02
N GLY A 3 -44.66 -3.43 -9.84
CA GLY A 3 -45.33 -2.70 -8.77
C GLY A 3 -44.36 -1.64 -8.25
N ASN A 4 -44.75 -0.37 -8.30
CA ASN A 4 -44.05 0.74 -7.64
C ASN A 4 -44.04 0.47 -6.12
N THR A 5 -43.07 -0.30 -5.63
CA THR A 5 -42.83 -0.42 -4.20
C THR A 5 -42.29 0.93 -3.72
N ASN A 6 -43.15 1.78 -3.17
CA ASN A 6 -42.72 3.06 -2.62
C ASN A 6 -42.09 2.82 -1.24
N ILE A 7 -40.76 2.85 -1.18
CA ILE A 7 -40.00 2.61 0.05
C ILE A 7 -40.31 3.64 1.15
N GLU A 8 -40.87 4.80 0.77
CA GLU A 8 -41.36 5.85 1.68
C GLU A 8 -42.45 5.37 2.64
N ASN A 9 -43.13 4.24 2.35
CA ASN A 9 -44.15 3.67 3.22
C ASN A 9 -43.58 2.82 4.38
N PHE A 10 -42.29 2.46 4.35
CA PHE A 10 -41.68 1.75 5.47
C PHE A 10 -41.27 2.76 6.54
N GLN A 11 -41.84 2.63 7.73
CA GLN A 11 -41.34 3.37 8.89
C GLN A 11 -39.85 3.04 9.09
N VAL A 12 -39.08 4.01 9.58
CA VAL A 12 -37.65 3.89 9.95
C VAL A 12 -37.47 2.99 11.18
N SER A 13 -38.04 1.79 11.10
CA SER A 13 -38.11 0.79 12.13
C SER A 13 -37.75 -0.60 11.60
N VAL A 14 -37.86 -0.83 10.29
CA VAL A 14 -37.47 -2.09 9.64
C VAL A 14 -35.96 -2.13 9.48
N ASN A 15 -35.32 -3.21 9.92
CA ASN A 15 -33.89 -3.39 9.73
C ASN A 15 -33.53 -3.38 8.23
N PRO A 16 -32.47 -2.68 7.79
CA PRO A 16 -32.13 -2.57 6.38
C PRO A 16 -31.90 -3.90 5.65
N ASP A 17 -31.36 -4.92 6.31
CA ASP A 17 -31.17 -6.26 5.73
C ASP A 17 -32.52 -6.91 5.42
N VAL A 18 -33.47 -6.78 6.35
CA VAL A 18 -34.84 -7.29 6.18
C VAL A 18 -35.52 -6.56 5.03
N LEU A 19 -35.38 -5.23 4.95
CA LEU A 19 -35.95 -4.47 3.85
C LEU A 19 -35.29 -4.85 2.51
N PHE A 20 -33.97 -5.10 2.49
CA PHE A 20 -33.26 -5.55 1.30
C PHE A 20 -33.85 -6.86 0.75
N ASP A 21 -34.14 -7.81 1.64
CA ASP A 21 -34.77 -9.09 1.30
C ASP A 21 -36.23 -8.92 0.86
N MET A 22 -37.02 -8.07 1.54
CA MET A 22 -38.42 -7.77 1.15
C MET A 22 -38.50 -7.19 -0.27
N LEU A 23 -37.53 -6.34 -0.63
CA LEU A 23 -37.39 -5.74 -1.95
C LEU A 23 -36.83 -6.71 -3.00
N LYS A 24 -36.47 -7.93 -2.58
CA LYS A 24 -35.86 -8.99 -3.41
C LYS A 24 -34.62 -8.48 -4.15
N LEU A 25 -33.83 -7.60 -3.52
CA LEU A 25 -32.66 -7.01 -4.16
C LEU A 25 -31.55 -8.05 -4.43
N SER A 26 -31.50 -9.13 -3.66
CA SER A 26 -30.60 -10.27 -3.93
C SER A 26 -30.88 -10.95 -5.29
N ALA A 27 -32.12 -10.88 -5.81
CA ALA A 27 -32.48 -11.47 -7.09
C ALA A 27 -31.82 -10.80 -8.31
N PHE A 28 -31.23 -9.61 -8.14
CA PHE A 28 -30.48 -8.91 -9.20
C PHE A 28 -29.08 -9.50 -9.45
N GLY A 29 -28.67 -10.56 -8.72
CA GLY A 29 -27.49 -11.34 -9.03
C GLY A 29 -26.18 -10.53 -9.03
N GLY A 30 -26.09 -9.53 -8.15
CA GLY A 30 -24.92 -8.65 -8.03
C GLY A 30 -24.90 -7.43 -8.95
N LYS A 31 -25.91 -7.25 -9.82
CA LYS A 31 -26.08 -6.06 -10.69
C LYS A 31 -27.07 -5.08 -10.06
N LEU A 32 -26.65 -4.44 -8.98
CA LEU A 32 -27.47 -3.46 -8.24
C LEU A 32 -27.19 -2.02 -8.66
N ASP A 33 -26.08 -1.78 -9.36
CA ASP A 33 -25.69 -0.50 -9.88
C ASP A 33 -26.73 0.05 -10.85
N GLY A 34 -27.17 1.29 -10.62
CA GLY A 34 -28.19 1.95 -11.43
C GLY A 34 -29.63 1.49 -11.20
N SER A 35 -29.89 0.51 -10.31
CA SER A 35 -31.25 0.10 -9.95
C SER A 35 -31.97 1.22 -9.16
N PRO A 36 -33.10 1.75 -9.64
CA PRO A 36 -33.86 2.76 -8.89
C PRO A 36 -34.31 2.27 -7.51
N LEU A 37 -34.62 0.97 -7.40
CA LEU A 37 -35.05 0.36 -6.15
C LEU A 37 -33.88 0.26 -5.15
N PHE A 38 -32.68 -0.07 -5.65
CA PHE A 38 -31.48 -0.07 -4.81
C PHE A 38 -31.12 1.35 -4.34
N SER A 39 -31.24 2.35 -5.21
CA SER A 39 -31.04 3.76 -4.84
C SER A 39 -31.99 4.21 -3.73
N GLN A 40 -33.26 3.78 -3.80
CA GLN A 40 -34.22 4.04 -2.72
C GLN A 40 -33.86 3.30 -1.42
N TRP A 41 -33.36 2.06 -1.51
CA TRP A 41 -32.86 1.33 -0.34
C TRP A 41 -31.64 2.02 0.29
N LEU A 42 -30.70 2.54 -0.50
CA LEU A 42 -29.57 3.33 0.00
C LEU A 42 -30.04 4.59 0.73
N LYS A 43 -31.03 5.30 0.18
CA LYS A 43 -31.65 6.46 0.84
C LYS A 43 -32.30 6.05 2.17
N TYR A 44 -33.01 4.93 2.19
CA TYR A 44 -33.59 4.38 3.42
C TYR A 44 -32.52 4.07 4.46
N VAL A 45 -31.41 3.43 4.08
CA VAL A 45 -30.30 3.15 4.98
C VAL A 45 -29.74 4.44 5.59
N SER A 46 -29.55 5.49 4.78
CA SER A 46 -29.10 6.79 5.28
C SER A 46 -30.05 7.36 6.33
N THR A 47 -31.37 7.36 6.08
CA THR A 47 -32.37 7.82 7.05
C THR A 47 -32.45 6.91 8.28
N PHE A 48 -32.24 5.60 8.12
CA PHE A 48 -32.22 4.65 9.23
C PHE A 48 -31.05 4.92 10.18
N ARG A 49 -29.87 5.20 9.62
CA ARG A 49 -28.64 5.51 10.36
C ARG A 49 -28.73 6.77 11.22
N GLU A 50 -29.61 7.72 10.87
CA GLU A 50 -29.86 8.92 11.68
C GLU A 50 -30.54 8.62 13.02
N LYS A 51 -31.28 7.50 13.09
CA LYS A 51 -32.11 7.15 14.26
C LYS A 51 -31.67 5.87 14.96
N ARG A 52 -30.94 5.00 14.25
CA ARG A 52 -30.60 3.64 14.69
C ARG A 52 -29.24 3.22 14.18
N TYR A 53 -28.62 2.27 14.89
CA TYR A 53 -27.31 1.74 14.50
C TYR A 53 -27.43 0.84 13.27
N TYR A 54 -26.68 1.19 12.22
CA TYR A 54 -26.44 0.34 11.05
C TYR A 54 -25.14 0.79 10.38
N ASP A 55 -24.01 0.16 10.64
CA ASP A 55 -22.72 0.64 10.13
C ASP A 55 -22.40 0.13 8.71
N ASP A 56 -21.24 0.53 8.18
CA ASP A 56 -20.77 0.11 6.86
C ASP A 56 -20.35 -1.36 6.81
N TYR A 57 -19.96 -1.95 7.95
CA TYR A 57 -19.58 -3.37 8.01
C TYR A 57 -20.80 -4.28 7.98
N GLN A 58 -21.91 -3.89 8.61
CA GLN A 58 -23.19 -4.58 8.47
C GLN A 58 -23.67 -4.57 7.02
N MET A 59 -23.56 -3.43 6.33
CA MET A 59 -23.86 -3.35 4.90
C MET A 59 -22.93 -4.24 4.07
N LEU A 60 -21.64 -4.26 4.37
CA LEU A 60 -20.68 -5.14 3.71
C LEU A 60 -21.00 -6.62 3.92
N ASP A 61 -21.34 -7.02 5.15
CA ASP A 61 -21.70 -8.40 5.49
C ASP A 61 -22.96 -8.86 4.78
N LEU A 62 -23.97 -7.98 4.69
CA LEU A 62 -25.16 -8.21 3.86
C LEU A 62 -24.75 -8.49 2.41
N PHE A 63 -23.91 -7.65 1.81
CA PHE A 63 -23.48 -7.86 0.42
C PHE A 63 -22.71 -9.18 0.26
N ARG A 64 -21.75 -9.48 1.13
CA ARG A 64 -20.98 -10.74 1.10
C ARG A 64 -21.85 -11.99 1.24
N LYS A 65 -22.97 -11.89 1.97
CA LYS A 65 -23.92 -13.00 2.16
C LYS A 65 -24.75 -13.28 0.91
N VAL A 66 -25.09 -12.24 0.13
CA VAL A 66 -26.09 -12.35 -0.95
C VAL A 66 -25.49 -12.32 -2.35
N MET A 67 -24.21 -11.97 -2.53
CA MET A 67 -23.57 -11.93 -3.84
C MET A 67 -22.12 -12.42 -3.81
N PRO A 68 -21.58 -12.93 -4.94
CA PRO A 68 -20.18 -13.32 -5.05
C PRO A 68 -19.22 -12.14 -4.79
N GLU A 69 -18.00 -12.43 -4.33
CA GLU A 69 -16.99 -11.41 -3.97
C GLU A 69 -16.72 -10.41 -5.09
N GLU A 70 -16.62 -10.85 -6.35
CA GLU A 70 -16.41 -9.96 -7.51
C GLU A 70 -17.56 -8.96 -7.69
N SER A 71 -18.80 -9.39 -7.45
CA SER A 71 -19.97 -8.52 -7.48
C SER A 71 -19.97 -7.54 -6.31
N VAL A 72 -19.56 -7.97 -5.11
CA VAL A 72 -19.40 -7.05 -3.96
C VAL A 72 -18.40 -5.96 -4.29
N VAL A 73 -17.20 -6.33 -4.76
CA VAL A 73 -16.14 -5.36 -5.08
C VAL A 73 -16.58 -4.40 -6.19
N THR A 74 -17.24 -4.91 -7.23
CA THR A 74 -17.76 -4.09 -8.33
C THR A 74 -18.84 -3.12 -7.83
N LEU A 75 -19.78 -3.59 -7.02
CA LEU A 75 -20.83 -2.77 -6.42
C LEU A 75 -20.23 -1.66 -5.55
N LEU A 76 -19.32 -2.00 -4.64
CA LEU A 76 -18.64 -1.03 -3.79
C LEU A 76 -17.88 0.00 -4.62
N HIS A 77 -17.21 -0.43 -5.70
CA HIS A 77 -16.57 0.50 -6.61
C HIS A 77 -17.56 1.47 -7.26
N SER A 78 -18.71 0.98 -7.74
CA SER A 78 -19.78 1.81 -8.32
C SER A 78 -20.42 2.76 -7.31
N LEU A 79 -20.57 2.33 -6.04
CA LEU A 79 -21.08 3.18 -4.96
C LEU A 79 -20.21 4.42 -4.72
N ARG A 80 -18.93 4.40 -5.09
CA ARG A 80 -18.07 5.59 -5.01
C ARG A 80 -18.54 6.74 -5.89
N GLN A 81 -19.35 6.46 -6.92
CA GLN A 81 -19.94 7.47 -7.81
C GLN A 81 -21.33 7.93 -7.35
N VAL A 82 -21.89 7.30 -6.31
CA VAL A 82 -23.18 7.71 -5.74
C VAL A 82 -22.96 8.89 -4.78
N PRO A 83 -23.71 10.00 -4.91
CA PRO A 83 -23.58 11.14 -4.01
C PRO A 83 -23.69 10.72 -2.54
N GLY A 84 -22.69 11.10 -1.73
CA GLY A 84 -22.66 10.80 -0.30
C GLY A 84 -22.25 9.38 0.07
N MET A 85 -21.84 8.52 -0.86
CA MET A 85 -21.44 7.13 -0.57
C MET A 85 -19.95 6.84 -0.73
N LYS A 86 -19.17 7.79 -1.23
CA LYS A 86 -17.73 7.58 -1.50
C LYS A 86 -16.95 7.07 -0.28
N ASN A 87 -17.11 7.72 0.88
CA ASN A 87 -16.34 7.37 2.08
C ASN A 87 -16.76 6.01 2.67
N GLN A 88 -18.05 5.68 2.61
CA GLN A 88 -18.59 4.39 3.06
C GLN A 88 -18.08 3.26 2.15
N ALA A 89 -18.13 3.47 0.84
CA ALA A 89 -17.60 2.54 -0.15
C ALA A 89 -16.09 2.32 0.03
N ASP A 90 -15.32 3.39 0.21
CA ASP A 90 -13.87 3.30 0.46
C ASP A 90 -13.57 2.56 1.78
N THR A 91 -14.41 2.75 2.81
CA THR A 91 -14.29 2.02 4.10
C THR A 91 -14.56 0.53 3.95
N MET A 92 -15.61 0.14 3.22
CA MET A 92 -15.92 -1.25 2.94
C MET A 92 -14.84 -1.91 2.05
N LEU A 93 -14.34 -1.21 1.02
CA LEU A 93 -13.25 -1.69 0.17
C LEU A 93 -11.96 -1.91 0.96
N ARG A 94 -11.59 -0.95 1.83
CA ARG A 94 -10.42 -1.08 2.71
C ARG A 94 -10.55 -2.28 3.66
N LYS A 95 -11.75 -2.50 4.22
CA LYS A 95 -12.04 -3.65 5.08
C LYS A 95 -11.88 -4.97 4.34
N LEU A 96 -12.47 -5.11 3.15
CA LEU A 96 -12.29 -6.30 2.31
C LEU A 96 -10.82 -6.54 1.97
N PHE A 97 -10.11 -5.47 1.61
CA PHE A 97 -8.70 -5.55 1.28
C PHE A 97 -7.88 -6.03 2.48
N PHE A 98 -8.17 -5.54 3.68
CA PHE A 98 -7.47 -5.97 4.90
C PHE A 98 -7.78 -7.42 5.30
N ASP A 99 -9.05 -7.84 5.19
CA ASP A 99 -9.51 -9.12 5.73
C ASP A 99 -9.07 -10.34 4.92
N SER A 100 -8.78 -10.17 3.63
CA SER A 100 -8.72 -11.31 2.72
C SER A 100 -7.68 -11.15 1.61
N LYS A 101 -6.74 -12.09 1.60
CA LYS A 101 -5.73 -12.22 0.55
C LYS A 101 -6.36 -12.53 -0.82
N THR A 102 -7.51 -13.21 -0.87
CA THR A 102 -8.22 -13.47 -2.13
C THR A 102 -8.87 -12.19 -2.65
N SER A 103 -9.39 -11.35 -1.74
CA SER A 103 -9.99 -10.06 -2.10
C SER A 103 -8.95 -9.10 -2.70
N HIS A 104 -7.66 -9.17 -2.31
CA HIS A 104 -6.62 -8.37 -2.96
C HIS A 104 -6.61 -8.53 -4.49
N LYS A 105 -6.77 -9.76 -5.01
CA LYS A 105 -6.71 -10.01 -6.45
C LYS A 105 -7.93 -9.36 -7.13
N VAL A 106 -9.13 -9.66 -6.63
CA VAL A 106 -10.39 -9.16 -7.18
C VAL A 106 -10.45 -7.64 -7.14
N ILE A 107 -10.10 -7.04 -6.00
CA ILE A 107 -10.07 -5.58 -5.82
C ILE A 107 -9.06 -4.94 -6.80
N ASN A 108 -7.85 -5.48 -6.89
CA ASN A 108 -6.86 -4.97 -7.82
C ASN A 108 -7.33 -5.07 -9.28
N ASP A 109 -7.96 -6.19 -9.67
CA ASP A 109 -8.43 -6.39 -11.05
C ASP A 109 -9.57 -5.42 -11.41
N VAL A 110 -10.51 -5.18 -10.47
CA VAL A 110 -11.57 -4.16 -10.63
C VAL A 110 -10.97 -2.76 -10.72
N TRP A 111 -10.05 -2.39 -9.83
CA TRP A 111 -9.40 -1.08 -9.86
C TRP A 111 -8.57 -0.85 -11.13
N LEU A 112 -7.85 -1.87 -11.61
CA LEU A 112 -7.09 -1.79 -12.86
C LEU A 112 -8.02 -1.62 -14.06
N LYS A 113 -9.11 -2.40 -14.14
CA LYS A 113 -10.12 -2.28 -15.20
C LYS A 113 -10.76 -0.88 -15.23
N ALA A 114 -11.06 -0.35 -14.04
CA ALA A 114 -11.61 0.99 -13.86
C ALA A 114 -10.54 2.10 -13.94
N LYS A 115 -9.26 1.76 -14.15
CA LYS A 115 -8.11 2.67 -14.20
C LYS A 115 -8.04 3.62 -12.99
N VAL A 116 -8.30 3.08 -11.79
CA VAL A 116 -8.17 3.85 -10.55
C VAL A 116 -6.70 4.20 -10.35
N SER A 117 -6.37 5.48 -10.22
CA SER A 117 -4.96 5.87 -10.12
C SER A 117 -4.34 5.37 -8.80
N PRO A 118 -3.03 5.10 -8.74
CA PRO A 118 -2.36 4.71 -7.50
C PRO A 118 -2.57 5.72 -6.36
N GLU A 119 -2.65 7.01 -6.67
CA GLU A 119 -2.96 8.09 -5.70
C GLU A 119 -4.32 7.93 -5.06
N GLU A 120 -5.32 7.52 -5.83
CA GLU A 120 -6.65 7.28 -5.29
C GLU A 120 -6.69 6.00 -4.46
N VAL A 121 -6.05 4.92 -4.93
CA VAL A 121 -5.93 3.69 -4.13
C VAL A 121 -5.21 3.92 -2.81
N PHE A 122 -4.17 4.76 -2.80
CA PHE A 122 -3.44 5.11 -1.58
C PHE A 122 -4.32 5.78 -0.54
N LYS A 123 -5.26 6.63 -0.98
CA LYS A 123 -6.25 7.29 -0.11
C LYS A 123 -7.32 6.30 0.38
N ILE A 124 -7.82 5.42 -0.50
CA ILE A 124 -8.80 4.38 -0.12
C ILE A 124 -8.23 3.52 1.02
N LEU A 125 -6.96 3.11 0.86
CA LEU A 125 -6.21 2.32 1.85
C LEU A 125 -5.72 3.13 3.06
N GLN A 126 -6.01 4.43 3.12
CA GLN A 126 -5.61 5.36 4.19
C GLN A 126 -4.10 5.39 4.48
N LEU A 127 -3.27 5.09 3.48
CA LEU A 127 -1.81 5.09 3.65
C LEU A 127 -1.23 6.49 3.90
N ASN A 128 -1.97 7.54 3.55
CA ASN A 128 -1.63 8.93 3.88
C ASN A 128 -1.76 9.27 5.37
N GLN A 129 -2.35 8.38 6.16
CA GLN A 129 -2.49 8.50 7.62
C GLN A 129 -1.63 7.48 8.37
N ALA A 130 -0.98 6.56 7.64
CA ALA A 130 -0.16 5.51 8.22
C ALA A 130 1.28 5.99 8.44
N SER A 131 1.91 5.53 9.53
CA SER A 131 3.37 5.58 9.65
C SER A 131 3.97 4.61 8.63
N MET A 132 4.92 5.09 7.82
CA MET A 132 5.56 4.32 6.75
C MET A 132 7.07 4.23 6.98
N THR A 133 7.47 3.80 8.17
CA THR A 133 8.87 3.54 8.49
C THR A 133 9.19 2.05 8.29
N ALA A 134 10.47 1.73 8.23
CA ALA A 134 10.93 0.34 8.19
C ALA A 134 10.61 -0.49 9.44
N PHE A 135 10.10 0.12 10.51
CA PHE A 135 9.73 -0.54 11.76
C PHE A 135 8.23 -0.83 11.87
N ASP A 136 7.43 -0.26 10.97
CA ASP A 136 5.97 -0.42 10.96
C ASP A 136 5.52 -1.70 10.23
N ASP A 137 4.27 -2.10 10.45
CA ASP A 137 3.62 -3.10 9.59
C ASP A 137 3.34 -2.48 8.20
N ASN A 138 4.21 -2.80 7.25
CA ASN A 138 4.14 -2.31 5.89
C ASN A 138 3.31 -3.23 4.97
N THR A 139 2.49 -4.14 5.50
CA THR A 139 1.72 -5.10 4.68
C THR A 139 0.81 -4.37 3.67
N MET A 140 0.08 -3.34 4.11
CA MET A 140 -0.81 -2.57 3.24
C MET A 140 -0.02 -1.76 2.21
N LEU A 141 1.10 -1.16 2.62
CA LEU A 141 2.02 -0.45 1.73
C LEU A 141 2.55 -1.40 0.64
N PHE A 142 2.93 -2.62 1.00
CA PHE A 142 3.43 -3.61 0.04
C PHE A 142 2.38 -3.97 -1.00
N GLN A 143 1.12 -4.15 -0.60
CA GLN A 143 0.07 -4.41 -1.57
C GLN A 143 -0.19 -3.19 -2.47
N TRP A 144 -0.12 -1.98 -1.92
CA TRP A 144 -0.23 -0.77 -2.72
C TRP A 144 0.91 -0.61 -3.73
N ILE A 145 2.17 -0.89 -3.36
CA ILE A 145 3.31 -0.87 -4.29
C ILE A 145 3.11 -1.90 -5.42
N ARG A 146 2.54 -3.08 -5.11
CA ARG A 146 2.18 -4.06 -6.14
C ARG A 146 1.11 -3.52 -7.09
N TYR A 147 0.09 -2.85 -6.54
CA TYR A 147 -0.93 -2.20 -7.36
C TYR A 147 -0.30 -1.12 -8.25
N PHE A 148 0.60 -0.30 -7.70
CA PHE A 148 1.32 0.74 -8.42
C PHE A 148 2.08 0.16 -9.63
N GLU A 149 2.87 -0.90 -9.44
CA GLU A 149 3.61 -1.55 -10.53
C GLU A 149 2.65 -2.13 -11.60
N ARG A 150 1.58 -2.82 -11.20
CA ARG A 150 0.58 -3.36 -12.15
C ARG A 150 -0.14 -2.25 -12.92
N TYR A 151 -0.50 -1.16 -12.25
CA TYR A 151 -1.14 -0.01 -12.88
C TYR A 151 -0.19 0.62 -13.90
N ARG A 152 1.06 0.80 -13.51
CA ARG A 152 2.11 1.33 -14.38
C ARG A 152 2.32 0.45 -15.63
N GLU A 153 2.41 -0.86 -15.47
CA GLU A 153 2.47 -1.83 -16.58
C GLU A 153 1.25 -1.75 -17.49
N SER A 154 0.06 -1.54 -16.93
CA SER A 154 -1.18 -1.43 -17.73
C SER A 154 -1.26 -0.15 -18.56
N VAL A 155 -0.60 0.92 -18.10
CA VAL A 155 -0.61 2.25 -18.77
C VAL A 155 0.58 2.40 -19.72
N ILE A 156 1.76 1.92 -19.32
CA ILE A 156 3.00 1.99 -20.11
C ILE A 156 3.09 0.71 -20.96
N LYS A 157 2.63 0.78 -22.21
CA LYS A 157 2.70 -0.31 -23.19
C LYS A 157 4.11 -0.50 -23.77
N THR A 158 5.14 -0.57 -22.92
CA THR A 158 6.53 -0.77 -23.36
C THR A 158 7.19 -1.86 -22.54
N ASP A 159 8.05 -2.65 -23.17
CA ASP A 159 8.75 -3.75 -22.50
C ASP A 159 9.91 -3.28 -21.59
N ASN A 160 10.29 -1.99 -21.68
CA ASN A 160 11.41 -1.38 -20.94
C ASN A 160 10.92 -0.38 -19.88
N ILE A 161 10.14 -0.86 -18.92
CA ILE A 161 9.72 -0.06 -17.77
C ILE A 161 10.88 0.01 -16.76
N SER A 162 11.46 1.20 -16.59
CA SER A 162 12.52 1.45 -15.59
C SER A 162 12.09 0.95 -14.20
N PRO A 163 12.84 0.07 -13.52
CA PRO A 163 12.45 -0.40 -12.19
C PRO A 163 12.43 0.72 -11.15
N SER A 164 13.16 1.82 -11.32
CA SER A 164 12.97 3.02 -10.50
C SER A 164 11.84 3.86 -11.08
N ASP A 165 10.88 4.22 -10.23
CA ASP A 165 9.84 5.18 -10.58
C ASP A 165 9.94 6.42 -9.69
N LYS A 166 10.35 7.54 -10.30
CA LYS A 166 10.39 8.84 -9.62
C LYS A 166 9.02 9.20 -9.04
N LYS A 167 7.92 8.80 -9.69
CA LYS A 167 6.56 9.03 -9.17
C LYS A 167 6.30 8.22 -7.90
N LEU A 168 6.78 6.98 -7.81
CA LEU A 168 6.68 6.19 -6.57
C LEU A 168 7.39 6.91 -5.42
N ARG A 169 8.63 7.37 -5.65
CA ARG A 169 9.39 8.12 -4.63
C ARG A 169 8.65 9.39 -4.20
N VAL A 170 8.30 10.25 -5.15
CA VAL A 170 7.60 11.53 -4.89
C VAL A 170 6.30 11.30 -4.11
N MET A 171 5.57 10.23 -4.44
CA MET A 171 4.34 9.91 -3.76
C MET A 171 4.56 9.48 -2.31
N LEU A 172 5.57 8.65 -2.04
CA LEU A 172 5.90 8.25 -0.67
C LEU A 172 6.44 9.44 0.14
N GLU A 173 7.30 10.28 -0.44
CA GLU A 173 7.85 11.48 0.21
C GLU A 173 6.76 12.49 0.60
N LYS A 174 5.83 12.77 -0.32
CA LYS A 174 4.71 13.68 -0.06
C LYS A 174 3.88 13.26 1.16
N ASN A 175 3.77 11.96 1.40
CA ASN A 175 2.98 11.39 2.49
C ASN A 175 3.86 10.97 3.69
N ASN A 176 5.14 11.30 3.68
CA ASN A 176 6.09 10.94 4.73
C ASN A 176 7.15 12.04 4.93
N VAL A 177 6.70 13.29 5.05
CA VAL A 177 7.51 14.53 4.93
C VAL A 177 8.67 14.63 5.94
N MET A 178 8.60 13.91 7.06
CA MET A 178 9.67 13.91 8.09
C MET A 178 10.76 12.87 7.83
N THR A 179 10.64 12.09 6.74
CA THR A 179 11.55 10.98 6.44
C THR A 179 12.70 11.45 5.58
N ASN A 180 13.93 11.31 6.10
CA ASN A 180 15.14 11.59 5.35
C ASN A 180 15.53 10.43 4.40
N ASP A 181 16.48 10.66 3.50
CA ASP A 181 16.93 9.64 2.54
C ASP A 181 17.42 8.35 3.20
N ALA A 182 18.03 8.40 4.39
CA ALA A 182 18.45 7.19 5.10
C ALA A 182 17.27 6.38 5.61
N GLN A 183 16.22 7.02 6.12
CA GLN A 183 15.00 6.35 6.52
C GLN A 183 14.25 5.77 5.31
N PHE A 184 14.24 6.48 4.16
CA PHE A 184 13.70 5.94 2.91
C PHE A 184 14.50 4.74 2.40
N ALA A 185 15.82 4.82 2.38
CA ALA A 185 16.67 3.69 2.04
C ALA A 185 16.46 2.49 2.99
N THR A 186 16.13 2.77 4.24
CA THR A 186 15.78 1.75 5.25
C THR A 186 14.41 1.13 4.98
N LEU A 187 13.42 1.91 4.56
CA LEU A 187 12.13 1.38 4.11
C LEU A 187 12.32 0.46 2.89
N PHE A 188 13.10 0.90 1.90
CA PHE A 188 13.39 0.08 0.71
C PHE A 188 14.27 -1.14 1.01
N GLN A 189 15.07 -1.12 2.08
CA GLN A 189 15.73 -2.32 2.59
C GLN A 189 14.73 -3.40 3.00
N VAL A 190 13.62 -3.03 3.64
CA VAL A 190 12.58 -3.98 4.04
C VAL A 190 11.73 -4.40 2.84
N ILE A 191 11.40 -3.45 1.95
CA ILE A 191 10.63 -3.75 0.72
C ILE A 191 11.37 -4.78 -0.15
N LYS A 192 12.69 -4.63 -0.34
CA LYS A 192 13.44 -5.57 -1.19
C LYS A 192 13.57 -6.99 -0.62
N GLU A 193 13.33 -7.15 0.67
CA GLU A 193 13.34 -8.45 1.34
C GLU A 193 12.03 -9.23 1.12
N ALA A 194 10.96 -8.54 0.68
CA ALA A 194 9.74 -9.19 0.22
C ALA A 194 9.96 -9.75 -1.21
N PRO A 195 9.85 -11.07 -1.46
CA PRO A 195 10.20 -11.66 -2.76
C PRO A 195 9.53 -11.00 -3.96
N GLN A 196 8.25 -10.67 -3.84
CA GLN A 196 7.44 -10.04 -4.88
C GLN A 196 7.72 -8.55 -5.10
N LEU A 197 8.47 -7.90 -4.21
CA LEU A 197 8.88 -6.50 -4.30
C LEU A 197 10.40 -6.33 -4.40
N LYS A 198 11.14 -7.43 -4.51
CA LYS A 198 12.61 -7.42 -4.54
C LYS A 198 13.16 -6.42 -5.56
N ARG A 199 12.69 -6.52 -6.82
CA ARG A 199 13.15 -5.67 -7.93
C ARG A 199 12.96 -4.17 -7.65
N ILE A 200 11.74 -3.77 -7.27
CA ILE A 200 11.42 -2.36 -7.00
C ILE A 200 12.15 -1.86 -5.76
N GLY A 201 12.25 -2.67 -4.71
CA GLY A 201 13.00 -2.34 -3.50
C GLY A 201 14.49 -2.14 -3.75
N GLU A 202 15.14 -3.05 -4.49
CA GLU A 202 16.55 -2.94 -4.88
C GLU A 202 16.79 -1.71 -5.73
N SER A 203 15.95 -1.48 -6.75
CA SER A 203 16.12 -0.33 -7.65
C SER A 203 15.95 1.00 -6.93
N MET A 204 14.94 1.13 -6.06
CA MET A 204 14.68 2.37 -5.34
C MET A 204 15.75 2.63 -4.28
N GLN A 205 16.20 1.60 -3.57
CA GLN A 205 17.30 1.75 -2.61
C GLN A 205 18.61 2.15 -3.31
N THR A 206 18.94 1.51 -4.43
CA THR A 206 20.14 1.83 -5.22
C THR A 206 20.10 3.27 -5.72
N SER A 207 18.92 3.74 -6.17
CA SER A 207 18.76 5.14 -6.60
C SER A 207 19.07 6.12 -5.47
N ILE A 208 18.56 5.87 -4.26
CA ILE A 208 18.83 6.72 -3.09
C ILE A 208 20.32 6.67 -2.72
N PHE A 209 20.93 5.48 -2.77
CA PHE A 209 22.37 5.33 -2.51
C PHE A 209 23.20 6.12 -3.52
N ASN A 210 22.90 6.06 -4.82
CA ASN A 210 23.59 6.83 -5.85
C ASN A 210 23.49 8.34 -5.60
N GLU A 211 22.34 8.84 -5.17
CA GLU A 211 22.14 10.25 -4.81
C GLU A 211 22.97 10.64 -3.59
N LEU A 212 23.01 9.81 -2.55
CA LEU A 212 23.84 10.06 -1.37
C LEU A 212 25.33 10.06 -1.73
N LEU A 213 25.77 9.13 -2.58
CA LEU A 213 27.15 9.05 -3.05
C LEU A 213 27.55 10.28 -3.88
N SER A 214 26.66 10.79 -4.72
CA SER A 214 26.90 12.02 -5.50
C SER A 214 26.95 13.27 -4.61
N MET A 215 26.24 13.26 -3.48
CA MET A 215 26.35 14.28 -2.42
C MET A 215 27.59 14.10 -1.52
N GLY A 216 28.47 13.12 -1.80
CA GLY A 216 29.70 12.90 -1.05
C GLY A 216 29.50 12.26 0.32
N PHE A 217 28.44 11.46 0.50
CA PHE A 217 28.30 10.63 1.69
C PHE A 217 29.25 9.43 1.63
N ASP A 218 30.13 9.33 2.62
CA ASP A 218 30.85 8.10 2.95
C ASP A 218 30.02 7.22 3.93
N PRO A 219 30.44 5.97 4.19
CA PRO A 219 29.72 5.07 5.09
C PRO A 219 29.57 5.58 6.54
N GLU A 220 30.51 6.40 7.03
CA GLU A 220 30.46 6.95 8.38
C GLU A 220 29.46 8.12 8.49
N ARG A 221 29.42 9.00 7.47
CA ARG A 221 28.37 10.03 7.33
C ARG A 221 26.99 9.38 7.19
N PHE A 222 26.87 8.33 6.40
CA PHE A 222 25.59 7.62 6.25
C PHE A 222 25.15 6.92 7.54
N ARG A 223 26.08 6.33 8.29
CA ARG A 223 25.82 5.76 9.63
C ARG A 223 25.23 6.80 10.58
N LYS A 224 25.78 8.02 10.58
CA LYS A 224 25.25 9.14 11.38
C LYS A 224 23.85 9.55 10.93
N LEU A 225 23.58 9.59 9.62
CA LEU A 225 22.26 9.89 9.06
C LEU A 225 21.19 8.84 9.43
N LEU A 226 21.60 7.58 9.60
CA LEU A 226 20.77 6.49 10.13
C LEU A 226 20.54 6.55 11.66
N SER A 227 21.10 7.56 12.34
CA SER A 227 21.07 7.71 13.80
C SER A 227 21.60 6.48 14.54
N ILE A 228 22.58 5.79 13.95
CA ILE A 228 23.30 4.71 14.62
C ILE A 228 24.40 5.38 15.46
N PRO A 229 24.57 5.10 16.76
CA PRO A 229 25.70 5.61 17.55
C PRO A 229 27.01 4.84 17.27
N TYR A 230 28.16 5.47 17.50
CA TYR A 230 29.46 4.82 17.28
C TYR A 230 29.65 3.72 18.35
N GLY A 231 30.13 2.54 17.95
CA GLY A 231 30.37 1.42 18.87
C GLY A 231 29.12 0.63 19.31
N PHE A 232 27.89 1.05 18.96
CA PHE A 232 26.69 0.28 19.26
C PHE A 232 26.54 -0.93 18.32
N ARG A 233 26.41 -2.12 18.89
CA ARG A 233 26.10 -3.35 18.15
C ARG A 233 24.60 -3.46 17.94
N LEU A 234 24.10 -2.88 16.84
CA LEU A 234 22.75 -3.18 16.38
C LEU A 234 22.61 -4.67 16.06
N LYS A 235 21.43 -5.23 16.31
CA LYS A 235 21.12 -6.61 15.92
C LYS A 235 21.23 -6.73 14.40
N LYS A 236 21.69 -7.87 13.87
CA LYS A 236 21.72 -8.14 12.40
C LYS A 236 20.34 -7.95 11.74
N LYS A 237 19.26 -8.14 12.50
CA LYS A 237 17.86 -7.95 12.09
C LYS A 237 17.34 -6.52 12.26
N ASP A 238 18.14 -5.56 12.74
CA ASP A 238 17.75 -4.15 12.72
C ASP A 238 17.79 -3.65 11.27
N PRO A 239 16.71 -3.04 10.74
CA PRO A 239 16.67 -2.60 9.35
C PRO A 239 17.71 -1.51 9.06
N ARG A 240 18.08 -0.67 10.03
CA ARG A 240 19.14 0.33 9.86
C ARG A 240 20.50 -0.32 9.69
N PHE A 241 20.78 -1.39 10.45
CA PHE A 241 22.03 -2.15 10.30
C PHE A 241 22.14 -2.77 8.91
N ARG A 242 21.06 -3.39 8.43
CA ARG A 242 21.02 -3.99 7.09
C ARG A 242 21.20 -2.94 5.99
N THR A 243 20.61 -1.77 6.18
CA THR A 243 20.72 -0.63 5.26
C THR A 243 22.12 -0.05 5.24
N LEU A 244 22.74 0.13 6.40
CA LEU A 244 24.15 0.54 6.51
C LEU A 244 25.05 -0.45 5.78
N LYS A 245 24.90 -1.76 6.05
CA LYS A 245 25.67 -2.81 5.36
C LYS A 245 25.50 -2.70 3.83
N ALA A 246 24.27 -2.53 3.34
CA ALA A 246 24.00 -2.41 1.91
C ALA A 246 24.69 -1.18 1.28
N PHE A 247 24.58 -0.01 1.94
CA PHE A 247 25.24 1.22 1.47
C PHE A 247 26.77 1.08 1.46
N THR A 248 27.37 0.58 2.54
CA THR A 248 28.83 0.40 2.65
C THR A 248 29.36 -0.56 1.58
N LEU A 249 28.61 -1.63 1.29
CA LEU A 249 28.97 -2.56 0.22
C LEU A 249 28.92 -1.90 -1.17
N GLN A 250 27.88 -1.13 -1.45
CA GLN A 250 27.80 -0.39 -2.71
C GLN A 250 28.92 0.65 -2.83
N PHE A 251 29.17 1.42 -1.77
CA PHE A 251 30.29 2.37 -1.71
C PHE A 251 31.63 1.69 -2.02
N ALA A 252 31.91 0.57 -1.35
CA ALA A 252 33.16 -0.16 -1.55
C ALA A 252 33.31 -0.70 -2.97
N LYS A 253 32.21 -1.19 -3.55
CA LYS A 253 32.16 -1.67 -4.94
C LYS A 253 32.43 -0.56 -5.94
N GLU A 254 31.83 0.61 -5.75
CA GLU A 254 31.99 1.76 -6.65
C GLU A 254 33.38 2.40 -6.56
N ARG A 255 33.94 2.52 -5.35
CA ARG A 255 35.23 3.20 -5.13
C ARG A 255 36.44 2.30 -5.27
N GLY A 256 36.33 1.02 -4.92
CA GLY A 256 37.45 0.08 -4.84
C GLY A 256 37.24 -1.25 -5.57
N GLY A 257 36.18 -1.38 -6.36
CA GLY A 257 35.91 -2.58 -7.15
C GLY A 257 35.57 -3.83 -6.33
N ASN A 258 35.75 -5.01 -6.93
CA ASN A 258 35.41 -6.30 -6.29
C ASN A 258 36.25 -6.57 -5.04
N THR A 259 37.55 -6.26 -5.08
CA THR A 259 38.46 -6.52 -3.97
C THR A 259 38.03 -5.78 -2.70
N ALA A 260 37.68 -4.49 -2.83
CA ALA A 260 37.18 -3.71 -1.70
C ALA A 260 35.82 -4.23 -1.21
N PHE A 261 34.91 -4.56 -2.14
CA PHE A 261 33.62 -5.14 -1.80
C PHE A 261 33.76 -6.42 -0.97
N ASP A 262 34.61 -7.36 -1.39
CA ASP A 262 34.80 -8.63 -0.70
C ASP A 262 35.45 -8.46 0.67
N LYS A 263 36.43 -7.54 0.80
CA LYS A 263 37.04 -7.15 2.09
C LYS A 263 35.97 -6.63 3.07
N VAL A 264 35.15 -5.67 2.64
CA VAL A 264 34.09 -5.07 3.47
C VAL A 264 33.01 -6.09 3.83
N LYS A 265 32.60 -6.92 2.87
CA LYS A 265 31.60 -7.97 3.08
C LYS A 265 32.05 -8.97 4.14
N THR A 266 33.30 -9.45 4.04
CA THR A 266 33.89 -10.39 5.00
C THR A 266 33.87 -9.81 6.42
N LEU A 267 34.26 -8.54 6.58
CA LEU A 267 34.25 -7.86 7.88
C LEU A 267 32.84 -7.77 8.48
N PHE A 268 31.80 -7.51 7.68
CA PHE A 268 30.42 -7.56 8.17
C PHE A 268 29.97 -8.97 8.56
N ASP A 269 30.39 -9.99 7.81
CA ASP A 269 30.02 -11.39 8.06
C ASP A 269 30.66 -11.89 9.37
N ASP A 270 31.90 -11.48 9.63
CA ASP A 270 32.69 -11.70 10.86
C ASP A 270 32.21 -10.88 12.06
N ARG A 271 31.09 -10.15 11.93
CA ARG A 271 30.53 -9.28 12.98
C ARG A 271 31.46 -8.14 13.40
N ASN A 272 32.27 -7.64 12.47
CA ASN A 272 33.14 -6.48 12.64
C ASN A 272 32.67 -5.28 11.79
N PRO A 273 31.51 -4.66 12.11
CA PRO A 273 31.00 -3.52 11.36
C PRO A 273 31.93 -2.30 11.45
N THR A 274 32.61 -2.09 12.58
CA THR A 274 33.58 -0.98 12.71
C THR A 274 34.76 -1.15 11.77
N GLY A 275 35.31 -2.36 11.67
CA GLY A 275 36.35 -2.67 10.68
C GLY A 275 35.86 -2.52 9.26
N ALA A 276 34.62 -2.93 8.95
CA ALA A 276 34.03 -2.77 7.62
C ALA A 276 33.91 -1.28 7.22
N LEU A 277 33.49 -0.42 8.15
CA LEU A 277 33.41 1.03 7.92
C LEU A 277 34.80 1.65 7.77
N ALA A 278 35.77 1.25 8.59
CA ALA A 278 37.15 1.72 8.48
C ALA A 278 37.76 1.33 7.12
N ALA A 279 37.61 0.07 6.72
CA ALA A 279 38.09 -0.43 5.43
C ALA A 279 37.44 0.27 4.23
N ALA A 280 36.16 0.66 4.35
CA ALA A 280 35.51 1.45 3.31
C ALA A 280 35.98 2.92 3.33
N GLY A 281 36.28 3.48 4.51
CA GLY A 281 36.82 4.85 4.66
C GLY A 281 38.20 5.04 4.02
N GLU A 282 38.98 3.96 3.85
CA GLU A 282 40.25 3.97 3.10
C GLU A 282 40.08 4.27 1.59
N LEU A 283 38.85 4.25 1.08
CA LEU A 283 38.52 4.44 -0.35
C LEU A 283 37.95 5.83 -0.68
N VAL A 284 37.87 6.72 0.31
CA VAL A 284 37.31 8.09 0.16
C VAL A 284 38.26 8.99 -0.61
#